data_AF-A0A354HVU7-F1
#
_entry.id   AF-A0A354HVU7-F1
#
_cell.length_a   1.000
_cell.length_b   1.000
_cell.length_c   1.000
_cell.angle_alpha   90.00
_cell.angle_beta   90.00
_cell.angle_gamma   90.00
#
_symmetry.space_group_name_H-M   'P 1'
#
loop_
_entity.id
_entity.type
_entity.pdbx_description
1 polymer ?
#
loop_
_entity_poly.entity_id
_entity_poly.type
_entity_poly.pdbx_seq_one_letter_code
_entity_poly.pdbx_strand_id
1 'polypeptide(L)'
;GAGKSTLMNILFGMPVIGGTGGFEGEVEINGEPVTIDAPHKAIDFGIGMVHQEFMLIPGFTVTENIKVGRETSRPSLLSQILSKEL
;
A
#
# COMPACT_ATOMS: atom_id res chain seq x y z
N GLY A 1 10.15 -20.45 8.22
CA GLY A 1 9.51 -20.18 6.92
C GLY A 1 8.20 -20.93 6.81
N ALA A 2 7.11 -20.34 7.32
CA ALA A 2 5.76 -20.92 7.24
C ALA A 2 4.87 -20.20 6.22
N GLY A 3 5.45 -19.37 5.34
CA GLY A 3 4.70 -18.61 4.33
C GLY A 3 4.03 -17.31 4.79
N LYS A 4 4.08 -16.94 6.08
CA LYS A 4 3.42 -15.72 6.59
C LYS A 4 3.78 -14.44 5.82
N SER A 5 5.06 -14.16 5.64
CA SER A 5 5.49 -12.96 4.90
C SER A 5 5.09 -13.03 3.43
N THR A 6 5.06 -14.23 2.83
CA THR A 6 4.58 -14.43 1.46
C THR A 6 3.09 -14.13 1.35
N LEU A 7 2.27 -14.64 2.28
CA LEU A 7 0.84 -14.34 2.35
C LEU A 7 0.60 -12.83 2.50
N MET A 8 1.33 -12.17 3.38
CA MET A 8 1.24 -10.72 3.57
C MET A 8 1.61 -9.95 2.29
N ASN A 9 2.65 -10.39 1.58
CA ASN A 9 3.05 -9.80 0.31
C ASN A 9 1.99 -10.00 -0.79
N ILE A 10 1.29 -11.14 -0.79
CA ILE A 10 0.16 -11.41 -1.70
C ILE A 10 -1.00 -10.46 -1.39
N LEU A 11 -1.45 -10.40 -0.13
CA LEU A 11 -2.60 -9.58 0.30
C LEU A 11 -2.38 -8.07 0.12
N PHE A 12 -1.12 -7.65 0.00
CA PHE A 12 -0.75 -6.24 -0.17
C PHE A 12 -0.27 -5.91 -1.60
N GLY A 13 -0.35 -6.86 -2.53
CA GLY A 13 0.03 -6.64 -3.93
C GLY A 13 1.50 -6.25 -4.12
N MET A 14 2.41 -6.88 -3.37
CA MET A 14 3.83 -6.55 -3.46
C MET A 14 4.42 -7.05 -4.79
N PRO A 15 5.18 -6.22 -5.54
CA PRO A 15 5.74 -6.60 -6.85
C PRO A 15 6.58 -7.87 -6.85
N VAL A 16 7.19 -8.21 -5.71
CA VAL A 16 7.96 -9.44 -5.53
C VAL A 16 7.15 -10.70 -5.86
N ILE A 17 5.83 -10.70 -5.64
CA ILE A 17 4.96 -11.84 -5.94
C ILE A 17 4.89 -12.11 -7.44
N GLY A 18 4.76 -11.05 -8.25
CA GLY A 18 4.83 -11.16 -9.71
C GLY A 18 6.19 -11.69 -10.17
N GLY A 19 7.27 -11.24 -9.52
CA GLY A 19 8.63 -11.71 -9.80
C GLY A 19 8.88 -13.18 -9.43
N THR A 20 8.10 -13.77 -8.52
CA THR A 20 8.21 -15.19 -8.11
C THR A 20 7.29 -16.13 -8.88
N GLY A 21 6.59 -15.64 -9.91
CA GLY A 21 5.63 -16.43 -10.70
C GLY A 21 4.18 -16.37 -10.21
N GLY A 22 3.86 -15.46 -9.29
CA GLY A 22 2.50 -15.24 -8.79
C GLY A 22 2.07 -16.22 -7.70
N PHE A 23 0.75 -16.36 -7.56
CA PHE A 23 0.08 -17.32 -6.67
C PHE A 23 -1.17 -17.85 -7.38
N GLU A 24 -1.67 -19.00 -6.93
CA GLU A 24 -2.92 -19.59 -7.41
C GLU A 24 -4.05 -19.39 -6.39
N GLY A 25 -5.30 -19.39 -6.87
CA GLY A 25 -6.50 -19.12 -6.06
C GLY A 25 -7.00 -17.69 -6.21
N GLU A 26 -7.89 -17.30 -5.30
CA GLU A 26 -8.53 -15.97 -5.30
C GLU A 26 -8.45 -15.31 -3.93
N VAL A 27 -8.53 -13.98 -3.93
CA VAL A 27 -8.65 -13.18 -2.72
C VAL A 27 -10.02 -12.52 -2.76
N GLU A 28 -10.79 -12.70 -1.70
CA GLU A 28 -12.09 -12.06 -1.54
C GLU A 28 -12.08 -11.09 -0.36
N ILE A 29 -12.75 -9.95 -0.54
CA ILE A 29 -13.01 -9.00 0.54
C ILE A 29 -14.53 -8.83 0.63
N ASN A 30 -15.09 -9.17 1.79
CA ASN A 30 -16.54 -9.18 2.01
C ASN A 30 -17.30 -10.10 1.04
N GLY A 31 -16.68 -11.20 0.60
CA GLY A 31 -17.26 -12.16 -0.35
C GLY A 31 -17.18 -11.74 -1.82
N GLU A 32 -16.57 -10.60 -2.13
CA GLU A 32 -16.35 -10.15 -3.50
C GLU A 32 -14.90 -10.42 -3.91
N PRO A 33 -14.66 -11.10 -5.06
CA PRO A 33 -13.32 -11.29 -5.59
C PRO A 33 -12.63 -9.96 -5.90
N VAL A 34 -11.38 -9.81 -5.45
CA VAL A 34 -10.56 -8.62 -5.66
C VAL A 34 -9.21 -8.96 -6.28
N THR A 35 -8.68 -8.05 -7.10
CA THR A 35 -7.31 -8.13 -7.61
C THR A 35 -6.47 -7.04 -6.97
N ILE A 36 -5.48 -7.45 -6.17
CA ILE A 36 -4.53 -6.56 -5.49
C ILE A 36 -3.16 -6.77 -6.11
N ASP A 37 -2.81 -5.96 -7.10
CA ASP A 37 -1.53 -6.01 -7.84
C ASP A 37 -0.55 -4.90 -7.44
N ALA A 38 -0.97 -4.01 -6.54
CA ALA A 38 -0.15 -2.93 -6.02
C ALA A 38 -0.57 -2.52 -4.59
N PRO A 39 0.35 -2.00 -3.77
CA PRO A 39 0.07 -1.57 -2.40
C PRO A 39 -1.06 -0.54 -2.25
N HIS A 40 -1.16 0.42 -3.18
CA HIS A 40 -2.19 1.45 -3.11
C HIS A 40 -3.60 0.86 -3.26
N LYS A 41 -3.80 -0.16 -4.10
CA LYS A 41 -5.09 -0.86 -4.21
C LYS A 41 -5.47 -1.55 -2.91
N ALA A 42 -4.52 -2.15 -2.20
CA ALA A 42 -4.77 -2.75 -0.89
C ALA A 42 -5.31 -1.68 0.10
N ILE A 43 -4.72 -0.48 0.08
CA ILE A 43 -5.14 0.65 0.90
C ILE A 43 -6.56 1.11 0.52
N ASP A 44 -6.91 1.16 -0.77
CA ASP A 44 -8.27 1.50 -1.24
C ASP A 44 -9.32 0.51 -0.74
N PHE A 45 -8.94 -0.77 -0.57
CA PHE A 45 -9.77 -1.80 0.07
C PHE A 45 -9.75 -1.75 1.61
N GLY A 46 -9.05 -0.78 2.22
CA GLY A 46 -8.96 -0.60 3.67
C GLY A 46 -7.92 -1.51 4.36
N ILE A 47 -7.02 -2.13 3.61
CA ILE A 47 -5.97 -3.00 4.15
C ILE A 47 -4.75 -2.16 4.51
N GLY A 48 -4.37 -2.18 5.79
CA GLY A 48 -3.11 -1.62 6.29
C GLY A 48 -2.10 -2.71 6.63
N MET A 49 -0.82 -2.48 6.32
CA MET A 49 0.28 -3.37 6.68
C MET A 49 1.13 -2.78 7.80
N VAL A 50 1.47 -3.61 8.79
CA VAL A 50 2.49 -3.30 9.80
C VAL A 50 3.72 -4.14 9.51
N HIS A 51 4.83 -3.47 9.17
CA HIS A 51 6.10 -4.13 8.91
C HIS A 51 6.74 -4.63 10.21
N GLN A 52 7.55 -5.70 10.11
CA GLN A 52 8.26 -6.25 11.27
C GLN A 52 9.30 -5.27 11.81
N GLU A 53 9.94 -4.53 10.91
CA GLU A 53 10.83 -3.42 11.26
C GLU A 53 10.06 -2.10 11.17
N PHE A 54 10.42 -1.14 12.03
CA PHE A 54 9.80 0.18 12.01
C PHE A 54 10.17 0.93 10.74
N MET A 55 9.18 1.17 9.89
CA MET A 55 9.30 1.96 8.66
C MET A 55 8.94 3.42 8.94
N LEU A 56 9.68 4.08 9.84
CA LEU A 56 9.52 5.51 10.11
C LEU A 56 10.44 6.33 9.20
N ILE A 57 10.00 7.53 8.83
CA ILE A 57 10.84 8.49 8.11
C ILE A 57 11.84 9.09 9.11
N PRO A 58 13.15 8.91 8.91
CA PRO A 58 14.15 9.43 9.84
C PRO A 58 14.10 10.96 9.94
N GLY A 59 14.25 11.49 11.15
CA GLY A 59 14.23 12.93 11.41
C GLY A 59 12.83 13.56 11.49
N PHE A 60 11.77 12.80 11.18
CA PHE A 60 10.39 13.28 11.35
C PHE A 60 9.93 13.04 12.80
N THR A 61 9.18 13.99 13.34
CA THR A 61 8.42 13.84 14.58
C THR A 61 7.30 12.81 14.42
N VAL A 62 6.67 12.43 15.54
CA VAL A 62 5.50 11.54 15.53
C VAL A 62 4.37 12.12 14.67
N THR A 63 4.06 13.41 14.84
CA THR A 63 3.00 14.08 14.08
C THR A 63 3.30 14.11 12.59
N GLU A 64 4.56 14.35 12.21
CA GLU A 64 4.97 14.38 10.80
C GLU A 64 4.83 13.00 10.16
N ASN A 65 5.30 11.92 10.81
CA ASN A 65 5.12 10.54 10.31
C ASN A 65 3.64 10.16 10.13
N ILE A 66 2.73 10.66 10.98
CA ILE A 66 1.28 10.39 10.86
C ILE A 66 0.64 11.19 9.71
N LYS A 67 1.09 12.43 9.48
CA LYS A 67 0.50 13.35 8.50
C LYS A 67 0.97 13.13 7.06
N VAL A 68 2.05 12.40 6.82
CA VAL A 68 2.54 12.14 5.47
C VAL A 68 1.44 11.52 4.60
N GLY A 69 1.21 12.10 3.42
CA GLY A 69 0.14 11.69 2.49
C GLY A 69 -1.27 12.12 2.90
N ARG A 70 -1.40 12.87 4.01
CA ARG A 70 -2.63 13.49 4.52
C ARG A 70 -2.44 14.98 4.79
N GLU A 71 -1.45 15.60 4.15
CA GLU A 71 -1.17 17.02 4.35
C GLU A 71 -2.33 17.87 3.85
N THR A 72 -2.66 18.93 4.59
CA THR A 72 -3.64 19.91 4.14
C THR A 72 -3.02 20.76 3.04
N SER A 73 -3.19 20.36 1.79
CA SER A 73 -2.78 21.12 0.62
C SER A 73 -3.89 22.08 0.17
N ARG A 74 -3.50 23.23 -0.39
CA ARG A 74 -4.43 24.10 -1.11
C ARG A 74 -4.40 23.71 -2.59
N PRO A 75 -5.50 23.19 -3.16
CA PRO A 75 -5.53 22.84 -4.57
C PRO A 75 -5.28 24.11 -5.40
N SER A 76 -4.20 24.10 -6.16
CA SER A 76 -3.87 25.13 -7.15
C SER A 76 -3.96 24.53 -8.55
N LEU A 77 -4.07 25.37 -9.58
CA LEU A 77 -4.02 24.91 -10.97
C LEU A 77 -2.73 24.12 -11.24
N LEU A 78 -1.61 24.55 -10.65
CA LEU A 78 -0.33 23.86 -10.75
C LEU A 78 -0.38 22.46 -10.12
N SER A 79 -0.98 22.33 -8.93
CA SER A 79 -1.10 21.03 -8.28
C SER A 79 -2.00 20.07 -9.04
N GLN A 80 -3.08 20.56 -9.67
CA GLN A 80 -3.97 19.69 -10.46
C GLN A 80 -3.31 19.12 -11.71
N ILE A 81 -2.42 19.90 -12.34
CA ILE A 81 -1.68 19.44 -13.53
C ILE A 81 -0.59 18.45 -13.12
N LEU A 82 0.13 18.70 -12.01
CA LEU A 82 1.25 17.86 -11.58
C LEU A 82 0.82 16.59 -10.83
N SER A 83 -0.31 16.61 -10.10
CA SER A 83 -0.80 15.45 -9.33
C SER A 83 -1.40 14.34 -10.19
N LYS A 84 -1.54 14.53 -11.51
CA LYS A 84 -2.08 13.49 -12.42
C LYS A 84 -0.99 12.52 -12.93
N GLU A 85 0.28 12.86 -12.69
CA GLU A 85 1.47 12.15 -13.17
C GLU A 85 2.25 11.45 -12.04
N LEU A 86 1.72 11.48 -10.80
CA LEU A 86 2.29 10.87 -9.60
C LEU A 86 1.28 9.89 -8.99
#